data_AF-A0A2U1NJN5-F1
#
_entry.id   AF-A0A2U1NJN5-F1
#
_cell.length_a   1.000
_cell.length_b   1.000
_cell.length_c   1.000
_cell.angle_alpha   90.00
_cell.angle_beta   90.00
_cell.angle_gamma   90.00
#
_symmetry.space_group_name_H-M   'P 1'
#
loop_
_entity.id
_entity.type
_entity.pdbx_description
1 polymer ?
#
loop_
_entity_poly.entity_id
_entity_poly.type
_entity_poly.pdbx_seq_one_letter_code
_entity_poly.pdbx_strand_id
1 'polypeptide(L)'
;MNQNALLLFILCIPYVTYGIEFNYPAVFNFGDSNSDTGDLVAGVGDHLDPPNGQTYFKGPSGRFCDGRLIVDFLMDAMDLPFLNAYLEALGVPSFRKGCNFAAAGSTVLPPTQYSVSPFSFGIQVAQFFRFKSRVLQLQAKSKRFNKYLPDEDYFSTGLYMFDIGQNDLAGAFYSKSFDQVVASIPFVLAEFETGIKKLYDQGARNFWVHNTGPLGCLPQNIAKFGTDPSKLDSLGCVSAHNQAANLFNIQLHVLVTKMQAQYSDANFTHIDIFTIKSNLIANYSKYG
;
A
#
# COMPACT_ATOMS: atom_id res chain seq x y z
N MET A 1 15.27 72.89 -2.31
CA MET A 1 14.45 71.72 -1.91
C MET A 1 15.13 70.48 -2.47
N ASN A 2 15.96 69.81 -1.67
CA ASN A 2 16.64 68.58 -2.07
C ASN A 2 15.74 67.40 -1.71
N GLN A 3 15.26 66.65 -2.70
CA GLN A 3 14.58 65.38 -2.48
C GLN A 3 15.61 64.25 -2.64
N ASN A 4 15.95 63.62 -1.51
CA ASN A 4 16.68 62.36 -1.47
C ASN A 4 15.73 61.24 -1.86
N ALA A 5 15.98 60.57 -2.98
CA ALA A 5 15.29 59.34 -3.36
C ALA A 5 15.97 58.15 -2.66
N LEU A 6 15.25 57.53 -1.71
CA LEU A 6 15.68 56.31 -1.02
C LEU A 6 15.36 55.10 -1.90
N LEU A 7 16.37 54.44 -2.45
CA LEU A 7 16.23 53.16 -3.16
C LEU A 7 16.08 52.03 -2.13
N LEU A 8 14.88 51.45 -2.01
CA LEU A 8 14.66 50.19 -1.30
C LEU A 8 15.15 49.02 -2.16
N PHE A 9 16.22 48.36 -1.73
CA PHE A 9 16.58 47.04 -2.23
C PHE A 9 15.68 45.99 -1.59
N ILE A 10 14.77 45.41 -2.37
CA ILE A 10 13.99 44.24 -1.97
C ILE A 10 14.93 43.03 -2.04
N LEU A 11 15.40 42.59 -0.88
CA LEU A 11 16.08 41.30 -0.72
C LEU A 11 15.04 40.18 -0.91
N CYS A 12 14.98 39.62 -2.12
CA CYS A 12 14.30 38.35 -2.36
C CYS A 12 15.05 37.25 -1.61
N ILE A 13 14.58 36.90 -0.42
CA ILE A 13 15.00 35.68 0.27
C ILE A 13 14.38 34.52 -0.53
N PRO A 14 15.17 33.65 -1.20
CA PRO A 14 14.60 32.46 -1.81
C PRO A 14 14.00 31.62 -0.68
N TYR A 15 12.68 31.46 -0.71
CA TYR A 15 12.03 30.39 0.04
C TYR A 15 12.59 29.09 -0.52
N VAL A 16 13.50 28.46 0.23
CA VAL A 16 13.85 27.07 0.00
C VAL A 16 12.59 26.29 0.33
N THR A 17 11.76 26.04 -0.69
CA THR A 17 10.80 24.96 -0.61
C THR A 17 11.63 23.70 -0.50
N TYR A 18 11.73 23.13 0.69
CA TYR A 18 12.08 21.72 0.82
C TYR A 18 10.95 20.96 0.16
N GLY A 19 11.06 20.79 -1.16
CA GLY A 19 10.25 19.81 -1.86
C GLY A 19 10.55 18.50 -1.18
N ILE A 20 9.50 17.81 -0.70
CA ILE A 20 9.64 16.40 -0.36
C ILE A 20 10.06 15.74 -1.66
N GLU A 21 11.33 15.35 -1.76
CA GLU A 21 11.81 14.62 -2.92
C GLU A 21 11.20 13.22 -2.83
N PHE A 22 10.02 13.04 -3.43
CA PHE A 22 9.40 11.74 -3.60
C PHE A 22 10.15 11.01 -4.72
N ASN A 23 11.36 10.60 -4.41
CA ASN A 23 12.31 10.01 -5.33
C ASN A 23 13.07 8.90 -4.60
N TYR A 24 12.76 7.66 -4.96
CA TYR A 24 13.40 6.47 -4.40
C TYR A 24 13.98 5.63 -5.53
N PRO A 25 15.13 4.97 -5.32
CA PRO A 25 15.79 4.22 -6.38
C PRO A 25 15.05 2.93 -6.78
N ALA A 26 14.24 2.38 -5.87
CA ALA A 26 13.38 1.22 -6.07
C ALA A 26 12.23 1.19 -5.04
N VAL A 27 11.19 0.40 -5.35
CA VAL A 27 10.02 0.22 -4.48
C VAL A 27 9.72 -1.26 -4.23
N PHE A 28 9.54 -1.63 -2.97
CA PHE A 28 9.12 -2.96 -2.54
C PHE A 28 7.72 -2.85 -1.93
N ASN A 29 6.71 -3.33 -2.65
CA ASN A 29 5.31 -3.15 -2.26
C ASN A 29 4.73 -4.42 -1.62
N PHE A 30 3.96 -4.24 -0.54
CA PHE A 30 3.25 -5.27 0.20
C PHE A 30 1.80 -4.81 0.36
N GLY A 31 0.85 -5.72 0.31
CA GLY A 31 -0.54 -5.29 0.28
C GLY A 31 -1.54 -6.34 -0.09
N ASP A 32 -2.73 -5.85 -0.43
CA ASP A 32 -3.80 -6.65 -1.00
C ASP A 32 -4.18 -6.20 -2.41
N SER A 33 -5.45 -6.41 -2.80
CA SER A 33 -6.01 -6.07 -4.12
C SER A 33 -5.86 -4.59 -4.48
N ASN A 34 -5.73 -3.68 -3.50
CA ASN A 34 -5.52 -2.26 -3.75
C ASN A 34 -4.18 -1.98 -4.44
N SER A 35 -3.24 -2.91 -4.36
CA SER A 35 -1.89 -2.78 -4.95
C SER A 35 -1.39 -4.04 -5.65
N ASP A 36 -2.19 -5.10 -5.79
CA ASP A 36 -1.82 -6.35 -6.48
C ASP A 36 -1.65 -6.13 -8.00
N THR A 37 -0.45 -6.38 -8.52
CA THR A 37 -0.12 -6.26 -9.94
C THR A 37 -0.12 -7.58 -10.71
N GLY A 38 -0.65 -8.66 -10.11
CA GLY A 38 -0.80 -9.98 -10.72
C GLY A 38 -0.34 -11.15 -9.84
N ASP A 39 0.06 -10.93 -8.58
CA ASP A 39 0.57 -11.97 -7.70
C ASP A 39 -0.49 -13.01 -7.34
N LEU A 40 -1.75 -12.60 -7.05
CA LEU A 40 -2.80 -13.59 -6.76
C LEU A 40 -3.03 -14.49 -7.98
N VAL A 41 -3.26 -13.89 -9.14
CA VAL A 41 -3.56 -14.57 -10.41
C VAL A 41 -2.46 -15.56 -10.78
N ALA A 42 -1.20 -15.11 -10.79
CA ALA A 42 -0.05 -15.96 -11.08
C ALA A 42 0.16 -17.04 -10.01
N GLY A 43 -0.08 -16.71 -8.75
CA GLY A 43 0.13 -17.59 -7.61
C GLY A 43 -0.86 -18.74 -7.51
N VAL A 44 -2.14 -18.50 -7.82
CA VAL A 44 -3.19 -19.53 -7.76
C VAL A 44 -3.56 -20.11 -9.12
N GLY A 45 -2.99 -19.59 -10.21
CA GLY A 45 -3.28 -20.03 -11.58
C GLY A 45 -4.68 -19.65 -12.05
N ASP A 46 -5.16 -18.48 -11.62
CA ASP A 46 -6.47 -17.94 -12.00
C ASP A 46 -6.35 -17.00 -13.21
N HIS A 47 -7.46 -16.45 -13.68
CA HIS A 47 -7.48 -15.34 -14.64
C HIS A 47 -8.45 -14.25 -14.19
N LEU A 48 -8.11 -12.99 -14.49
CA LEU A 48 -9.03 -11.89 -14.33
C LEU A 48 -9.71 -11.60 -15.66
N ASP A 49 -11.04 -11.66 -15.67
CA ASP A 49 -11.83 -11.27 -16.83
C ASP A 49 -12.06 -9.75 -16.88
N PRO A 50 -12.49 -9.21 -18.04
CA PRO A 50 -13.03 -7.86 -18.12
C PRO A 50 -14.08 -7.62 -17.02
N PRO A 51 -14.08 -6.44 -16.38
CA PRO A 51 -13.47 -5.19 -16.84
C PRO A 51 -11.98 -5.00 -16.50
N ASN A 52 -11.32 -5.94 -15.81
CA ASN A 52 -9.97 -5.73 -15.30
C ASN A 52 -8.96 -5.38 -16.42
N GLY A 53 -8.25 -4.26 -16.27
CA GLY A 53 -7.27 -3.73 -17.22
C GLY A 53 -7.80 -3.12 -18.53
N GLN A 54 -9.12 -3.10 -18.76
CA GLN A 54 -9.71 -2.63 -20.03
C GLN A 54 -9.38 -1.17 -20.41
N THR A 55 -9.26 -0.25 -19.43
CA THR A 55 -9.15 1.20 -19.70
C THR A 55 -7.72 1.61 -20.03
N TYR A 56 -6.73 1.04 -19.34
CA TYR A 56 -5.31 1.38 -19.51
C TYR A 56 -4.52 0.30 -20.27
N PHE A 57 -4.57 -0.94 -19.79
CA PHE A 57 -3.76 -2.06 -20.30
C PHE A 57 -4.37 -2.74 -21.53
N LYS A 58 -5.64 -2.45 -21.85
CA LYS A 58 -6.39 -2.98 -23.01
C LYS A 58 -6.59 -4.49 -22.99
N GLY A 59 -6.58 -5.08 -21.78
CA GLY A 59 -6.82 -6.50 -21.52
C GLY A 59 -6.48 -6.85 -20.06
N PRO A 60 -6.73 -8.10 -19.63
CA PRO A 60 -6.39 -8.56 -18.30
C PRO A 60 -4.94 -8.27 -17.93
N SER A 61 -4.72 -7.48 -16.87
CA SER A 61 -3.39 -7.03 -16.43
C SER A 61 -2.95 -7.61 -15.09
N GLY A 62 -3.74 -8.53 -14.51
CA GLY A 62 -3.54 -9.06 -13.16
C GLY A 62 -3.96 -8.10 -12.03
N ARG A 63 -4.35 -6.87 -12.36
CA ARG A 63 -4.82 -5.86 -11.38
C ARG A 63 -6.32 -5.96 -11.17
N PHE A 64 -6.76 -5.87 -9.91
CA PHE A 64 -8.18 -5.85 -9.51
C PHE A 64 -8.81 -4.46 -9.71
N CYS A 65 -8.60 -3.90 -10.90
CA CYS A 65 -9.04 -2.60 -11.33
C CYS A 65 -9.18 -2.61 -12.86
N ASP A 66 -10.05 -1.76 -13.41
CA ASP A 66 -10.21 -1.65 -14.85
C ASP A 66 -9.00 -0.99 -15.56
N GLY A 67 -8.04 -0.48 -14.79
CA GLY A 67 -6.82 0.14 -15.29
C GLY A 67 -5.71 0.12 -14.25
N ARG A 68 -5.16 1.30 -13.96
CA ARG A 68 -4.03 1.51 -13.03
C ARG A 68 -4.47 1.49 -11.57
N LEU A 69 -3.59 1.00 -10.70
CA LEU A 69 -3.72 1.06 -9.24
C LEU A 69 -3.01 2.30 -8.68
N ILE A 70 -3.28 2.64 -7.41
CA ILE A 70 -2.60 3.76 -6.72
C ILE A 70 -1.08 3.62 -6.80
N VAL A 71 -0.56 2.40 -6.64
CA VAL A 71 0.89 2.12 -6.75
C VAL A 71 1.43 2.46 -8.14
N ASP A 72 0.69 2.24 -9.22
CA ASP A 72 1.13 2.58 -10.58
C ASP A 72 1.28 4.09 -10.75
N PHE A 73 0.34 4.88 -10.22
CA PHE A 73 0.44 6.34 -10.23
C PHE A 73 1.61 6.87 -9.40
N LEU A 74 1.93 6.20 -8.29
CA LEU A 74 3.08 6.57 -7.46
C LEU A 74 4.40 6.20 -8.15
N MET A 75 4.47 5.07 -8.86
CA MET A 75 5.62 4.73 -9.71
C MET A 75 5.81 5.76 -10.83
N ASP A 76 4.72 6.17 -11.51
CA ASP A 76 4.76 7.24 -12.53
C ASP A 76 5.27 8.56 -11.94
N ALA A 77 4.84 8.93 -10.73
CA ALA A 77 5.29 10.16 -10.06
C ALA A 77 6.78 10.15 -9.68
N MET A 78 7.41 8.97 -9.59
CA MET A 78 8.85 8.80 -9.36
C MET A 78 9.64 8.59 -10.67
N ASP A 79 8.99 8.69 -11.84
CA ASP A 79 9.56 8.32 -13.14
C ASP A 79 10.13 6.89 -13.17
N LEU A 80 9.47 5.96 -12.45
CA LEU A 80 9.84 4.55 -12.37
C LEU A 80 8.87 3.67 -13.20
N PRO A 81 9.34 2.54 -13.76
CA PRO A 81 8.45 1.58 -14.40
C PRO A 81 7.50 0.95 -13.38
N PHE A 82 6.31 0.52 -13.83
CA PHE A 82 5.38 -0.21 -12.97
C PHE A 82 6.02 -1.46 -12.36
N LEU A 83 5.63 -1.75 -11.13
CA LEU A 83 6.11 -2.92 -10.43
C LEU A 83 5.59 -4.20 -11.08
N ASN A 84 6.49 -5.18 -11.17
CA ASN A 84 6.17 -6.54 -11.57
C ASN A 84 5.83 -7.37 -10.32
N ALA A 85 4.84 -8.26 -10.47
CA ALA A 85 4.46 -9.24 -9.45
C ALA A 85 5.60 -10.22 -9.18
N TYR A 86 5.81 -10.59 -7.92
CA TYR A 86 6.86 -11.52 -7.51
C TYR A 86 6.63 -12.94 -8.05
N LEU A 87 5.36 -13.37 -8.09
CA LEU A 87 4.94 -14.71 -8.50
C LEU A 87 4.80 -14.87 -10.02
N GLU A 88 4.88 -13.78 -10.80
CA GLU A 88 4.85 -13.87 -12.25
C GLU A 88 6.20 -14.39 -12.80
N ALA A 89 6.18 -15.66 -13.22
CA ALA A 89 7.36 -16.36 -13.72
C ALA A 89 7.58 -16.13 -15.22
N LEU A 90 6.53 -15.82 -15.98
CA LEU A 90 6.55 -15.69 -17.43
C LEU A 90 6.39 -14.23 -17.85
N GLY A 91 7.33 -13.76 -18.67
CA GLY A 91 7.35 -12.41 -19.21
C GLY A 91 8.78 -11.88 -19.31
N VAL A 92 8.92 -10.57 -19.55
CA VAL A 92 10.21 -9.87 -19.38
C VAL A 92 10.17 -9.04 -18.07
N PRO A 93 9.82 -9.63 -16.90
CA PRO A 93 9.78 -8.84 -15.68
C PRO A 93 11.20 -8.38 -15.35
N SER A 94 11.35 -7.07 -15.22
CA SER A 94 12.53 -6.46 -14.66
C SER A 94 12.20 -6.04 -13.24
N PHE A 95 12.94 -6.59 -12.28
CA PHE A 95 12.82 -6.21 -10.88
C PHE A 95 13.85 -5.14 -10.51
N ARG A 96 14.54 -4.55 -11.49
CA ARG A 96 15.64 -3.59 -11.27
C ARG A 96 15.20 -2.40 -10.41
N LYS A 97 13.95 -1.98 -10.54
CA LYS A 97 13.35 -0.84 -9.81
C LYS A 97 12.40 -1.29 -8.69
N GLY A 98 12.52 -2.55 -8.27
CA GLY A 98 11.74 -3.09 -7.17
C GLY A 98 10.84 -4.26 -7.57
N CYS A 99 10.00 -4.68 -6.64
CA CYS A 99 9.14 -5.85 -6.77
C CYS A 99 7.84 -5.62 -6.00
N ASN A 100 6.74 -6.13 -6.54
CA ASN A 100 5.49 -6.20 -5.81
C ASN A 100 5.33 -7.59 -5.18
N PHE A 101 4.83 -7.63 -3.96
CA PHE A 101 4.47 -8.85 -3.22
C PHE A 101 2.99 -8.82 -2.80
N ALA A 102 2.27 -7.74 -3.07
CA ALA A 102 0.86 -7.60 -2.73
C ALA A 102 0.01 -8.57 -3.54
N ALA A 103 -0.90 -9.29 -2.87
CA ALA A 103 -1.81 -10.23 -3.52
C ALA A 103 -3.25 -9.98 -3.08
N ALA A 104 -4.19 -10.00 -4.02
CA ALA A 104 -5.59 -9.72 -3.73
C ALA A 104 -6.18 -10.62 -2.64
N GLY A 105 -7.06 -10.05 -1.82
CA GLY A 105 -7.69 -10.74 -0.69
C GLY A 105 -6.75 -11.06 0.48
N SER A 106 -5.48 -10.65 0.44
CA SER A 106 -4.53 -10.89 1.53
C SER A 106 -4.92 -10.22 2.83
N THR A 107 -4.69 -10.93 3.92
CA THR A 107 -4.83 -10.47 5.30
C THR A 107 -3.46 -10.24 5.92
N VAL A 108 -3.39 -9.43 6.97
CA VAL A 108 -2.19 -9.35 7.81
C VAL A 108 -2.03 -10.67 8.57
N LEU A 109 -3.12 -11.14 9.18
CA LEU A 109 -3.11 -12.39 9.93
C LEU A 109 -2.87 -13.61 9.00
N PRO A 110 -2.28 -14.70 9.52
CA PRO A 110 -2.09 -15.93 8.76
C PRO A 110 -3.38 -16.47 8.14
N PRO A 111 -3.31 -17.08 6.94
CA PRO A 111 -4.50 -17.58 6.27
C PRO A 111 -5.09 -18.77 7.03
N THR A 112 -6.40 -18.91 6.93
CA THR A 112 -7.15 -20.08 7.42
C THR A 112 -7.70 -20.85 6.22
N GLN A 113 -8.35 -22.00 6.46
CA GLN A 113 -9.07 -22.75 5.42
C GLN A 113 -10.18 -21.94 4.72
N TYR A 114 -10.62 -20.81 5.29
CA TYR A 114 -11.63 -19.93 4.73
C TYR A 114 -11.05 -18.68 4.06
N SER A 115 -9.72 -18.52 4.07
CA SER A 115 -9.07 -17.38 3.43
C SER A 115 -9.13 -17.50 1.92
N VAL A 116 -9.55 -16.41 1.26
CA VAL A 116 -9.60 -16.32 -0.21
C VAL A 116 -8.23 -16.13 -0.85
N SER A 117 -7.22 -15.76 -0.05
CA SER A 117 -5.83 -15.61 -0.47
C SER A 117 -4.90 -16.38 0.47
N PRO A 118 -3.97 -17.19 -0.06
CA PRO A 118 -2.96 -17.87 0.75
C PRO A 118 -1.77 -16.95 1.11
N PHE A 119 -1.69 -15.75 0.53
CA PHE A 119 -0.50 -14.88 0.57
C PHE A 119 -0.64 -13.79 1.64
N SER A 120 -0.78 -14.15 2.92
CA SER A 120 -0.85 -13.17 4.02
C SER A 120 0.40 -12.30 4.11
N PHE A 121 0.34 -11.21 4.88
CA PHE A 121 1.50 -10.31 5.06
C PHE A 121 2.78 -11.05 5.46
N GLY A 122 2.69 -11.99 6.40
CA GLY A 122 3.84 -12.82 6.80
C GLY A 122 4.44 -13.63 5.64
N ILE A 123 3.61 -14.11 4.71
CA ILE A 123 4.06 -14.80 3.49
C ILE A 123 4.73 -13.82 2.52
N GLN A 124 4.16 -12.63 2.33
CA GLN A 124 4.74 -11.59 1.48
C GLN A 124 6.13 -11.14 2.00
N VAL A 125 6.28 -11.01 3.31
CA VAL A 125 7.59 -10.75 3.94
C VAL A 125 8.56 -11.91 3.67
N ALA A 126 8.11 -13.17 3.76
CA ALA A 126 8.96 -14.32 3.44
C ALA A 126 9.37 -14.37 1.95
N GLN A 127 8.47 -13.98 1.04
CA GLN A 127 8.76 -13.82 -0.38
C GLN A 127 9.83 -12.75 -0.62
N PHE A 128 9.75 -11.60 0.06
CA PHE A 128 10.79 -10.57 0.02
C PHE A 128 12.15 -11.10 0.51
N PHE A 129 12.19 -11.86 1.61
CA PHE A 129 13.44 -12.43 2.12
C PHE A 129 14.09 -13.35 1.09
N ARG A 130 13.29 -14.21 0.46
CA ARG A 130 13.73 -15.08 -0.63
C ARG A 130 14.20 -14.29 -1.84
N PHE A 131 13.45 -13.26 -2.24
CA PHE A 131 13.79 -12.37 -3.34
C PHE A 131 15.15 -11.69 -3.10
N LYS A 132 15.31 -11.00 -1.97
CA LYS A 132 16.55 -10.31 -1.61
C LYS A 132 17.74 -11.27 -1.58
N SER A 133 17.60 -12.41 -0.89
CA SER A 133 18.67 -13.43 -0.82
C SER A 133 19.08 -13.91 -2.22
N ARG A 134 18.10 -14.14 -3.11
CA ARG A 134 18.36 -14.60 -4.47
C ARG A 134 19.02 -13.52 -5.33
N VAL A 135 18.61 -12.26 -5.19
CA VAL A 135 19.23 -11.11 -5.87
C VAL A 135 20.72 -11.03 -5.53
N LEU A 136 21.05 -10.97 -4.25
CA LEU A 136 22.44 -10.86 -3.78
C LEU A 136 23.29 -12.05 -4.26
N GLN A 137 22.74 -13.28 -4.18
CA GLN A 137 23.43 -14.48 -4.65
C GLN A 137 23.72 -14.44 -6.16
N LEU A 138 22.78 -13.92 -6.97
CA LEU A 138 22.94 -13.84 -8.42
C LEU A 138 23.95 -12.75 -8.81
N GLN A 139 23.90 -11.60 -8.16
CA GLN A 139 24.83 -10.49 -8.41
C GLN A 139 26.27 -10.84 -8.01
N ALA A 140 26.45 -11.56 -6.89
CA ALA A 140 27.76 -12.06 -6.47
C ALA A 140 28.39 -13.02 -7.50
N LYS A 141 27.56 -13.74 -8.28
CA LYS A 141 28.03 -14.66 -9.33
C LYS A 141 28.32 -13.98 -10.66
N SER A 142 27.55 -12.96 -11.04
CA SER A 142 27.72 -12.28 -12.33
C SER A 142 27.01 -10.93 -12.39
N LYS A 143 27.73 -9.93 -12.90
CA LYS A 143 27.18 -8.59 -13.18
C LYS A 143 26.13 -8.57 -14.31
N ARG A 144 25.97 -9.66 -15.07
CA ARG A 144 24.99 -9.73 -16.18
C ARG A 144 23.54 -9.54 -15.73
N PHE A 145 23.26 -9.75 -14.44
CA PHE A 145 21.93 -9.66 -13.86
C PHE A 145 21.60 -8.25 -13.34
N ASN A 146 22.56 -7.34 -13.23
CA ASN A 146 22.34 -5.97 -12.73
C ASN A 146 21.36 -5.16 -13.59
N LYS A 147 21.18 -5.53 -14.86
CA LYS A 147 20.16 -4.91 -15.72
C LYS A 147 18.72 -5.32 -15.38
N TYR A 148 18.52 -6.37 -14.60
CA TYR A 148 17.19 -6.93 -14.28
C TYR A 148 16.88 -6.97 -12.78
N LEU A 149 17.88 -6.85 -11.92
CA LEU A 149 17.75 -6.98 -10.46
C LEU A 149 18.11 -5.67 -9.77
N PRO A 150 17.54 -5.37 -8.58
CA PRO A 150 17.90 -4.18 -7.81
C PRO A 150 19.38 -4.19 -7.44
N ASP A 151 20.00 -3.02 -7.39
CA ASP A 151 21.33 -2.89 -6.79
C ASP A 151 21.24 -3.14 -5.27
N GLU A 152 22.32 -3.62 -4.64
CA GLU A 152 22.32 -4.06 -3.24
C GLU A 152 21.94 -2.93 -2.26
N ASP A 153 22.38 -1.71 -2.53
CA ASP A 153 22.05 -0.51 -1.75
C ASP A 153 20.58 -0.10 -1.87
N TYR A 154 19.86 -0.56 -2.89
CA TYR A 154 18.42 -0.28 -3.04
C TYR A 154 17.60 -0.94 -1.94
N PHE A 155 18.10 -2.00 -1.29
CA PHE A 155 17.39 -2.61 -0.15
C PHE A 155 17.37 -1.70 1.08
N SER A 156 18.33 -0.78 1.24
CA SER A 156 18.35 0.19 2.35
C SER A 156 17.85 1.58 1.96
N THR A 157 17.95 1.94 0.68
CA THR A 157 17.54 3.25 0.17
C THR A 157 16.17 3.26 -0.50
N GLY A 158 15.63 2.09 -0.87
CA GLY A 158 14.31 1.96 -1.50
C GLY A 158 13.13 2.24 -0.56
N LEU A 159 11.97 2.42 -1.17
CA LEU A 159 10.68 2.64 -0.49
C LEU A 159 9.97 1.32 -0.26
N TYR A 160 9.44 1.11 0.94
CA TYR A 160 8.65 -0.05 1.32
C TYR A 160 7.21 0.40 1.53
N MET A 161 6.29 -0.07 0.70
CA MET A 161 4.91 0.38 0.68
C MET A 161 3.95 -0.67 1.23
N PHE A 162 2.93 -0.25 1.98
CA PHE A 162 1.97 -1.14 2.65
C PHE A 162 0.53 -0.64 2.48
N ASP A 163 -0.32 -1.45 1.86
CA ASP A 163 -1.78 -1.27 1.80
C ASP A 163 -2.47 -2.60 2.14
N ILE A 164 -2.60 -2.88 3.45
CA ILE A 164 -3.06 -4.17 3.98
C ILE A 164 -3.81 -3.99 5.32
N GLY A 165 -4.64 -4.98 5.68
CA GLY A 165 -5.40 -5.00 6.94
C GLY A 165 -6.91 -4.79 6.75
N GLN A 166 -7.33 -4.25 5.60
CA GLN A 166 -8.76 -4.07 5.31
C GLN A 166 -9.52 -5.41 5.23
N ASN A 167 -8.90 -6.48 4.70
CA ASN A 167 -9.54 -7.80 4.61
C ASN A 167 -9.69 -8.46 5.99
N ASP A 168 -8.78 -8.21 6.94
CA ASP A 168 -8.89 -8.68 8.32
C ASP A 168 -10.15 -8.11 9.00
N LEU A 169 -10.55 -6.88 8.66
CA LEU A 169 -11.75 -6.23 9.20
C LEU A 169 -13.00 -6.55 8.38
N ALA A 170 -13.00 -6.22 7.08
CA ALA A 170 -14.16 -6.37 6.21
C ALA A 170 -14.59 -7.85 6.08
N GLY A 171 -13.63 -8.76 5.95
CA GLY A 171 -13.91 -10.20 5.92
C GLY A 171 -14.47 -10.72 7.24
N ALA A 172 -14.03 -10.18 8.38
CA ALA A 172 -14.49 -10.62 9.69
C ALA A 172 -15.97 -10.33 9.95
N PHE A 173 -16.51 -9.23 9.42
CA PHE A 173 -17.95 -8.88 9.57
C PHE A 173 -18.91 -9.91 8.95
N TYR A 174 -18.44 -10.80 8.08
CA TYR A 174 -19.28 -11.87 7.54
C TYR A 174 -19.63 -12.96 8.58
N SER A 175 -18.90 -13.04 9.68
CA SER A 175 -19.10 -14.08 10.71
C SER A 175 -19.00 -13.57 12.15
N LYS A 176 -18.56 -12.33 12.36
CA LYS A 176 -18.32 -11.75 13.69
C LYS A 176 -19.15 -10.50 13.94
N SER A 177 -19.45 -10.24 15.21
CA SER A 177 -20.06 -8.98 15.65
C SER A 177 -19.05 -7.81 15.58
N PHE A 178 -19.56 -6.58 15.64
CA PHE A 178 -18.71 -5.38 15.72
C PHE A 178 -17.67 -5.47 16.85
N ASP A 179 -18.09 -5.84 18.06
CA ASP A 179 -17.19 -5.95 19.21
C ASP A 179 -16.09 -6.99 18.99
N GLN A 180 -16.42 -8.12 18.35
CA GLN A 180 -15.44 -9.15 18.02
C GLN A 180 -14.45 -8.70 16.94
N VAL A 181 -14.90 -7.90 15.96
CA VAL A 181 -14.01 -7.30 14.95
C VAL A 181 -13.07 -6.30 15.63
N VAL A 182 -13.60 -5.40 16.46
CA VAL A 182 -12.79 -4.41 17.20
C VAL A 182 -11.78 -5.09 18.12
N ALA A 183 -12.18 -6.15 18.83
CA ALA A 183 -11.30 -6.93 19.68
C ALA A 183 -10.17 -7.63 18.91
N SER A 184 -10.30 -7.81 17.60
CA SER A 184 -9.25 -8.42 16.77
C SER A 184 -8.14 -7.45 16.34
N ILE A 185 -8.41 -6.14 16.34
CA ILE A 185 -7.49 -5.09 15.85
C ILE A 185 -6.09 -5.19 16.48
N PRO A 186 -5.92 -5.36 17.81
CA PRO A 186 -4.60 -5.44 18.41
C PRO A 186 -3.76 -6.60 17.87
N PHE A 187 -4.39 -7.73 17.53
CA PHE A 187 -3.68 -8.90 16.98
C PHE A 187 -3.22 -8.65 15.54
N VAL A 188 -4.07 -8.01 14.73
CA VAL A 188 -3.72 -7.59 13.36
C VAL A 188 -2.51 -6.65 13.41
N LEU A 189 -2.54 -5.63 14.27
CA LEU A 189 -1.46 -4.65 14.39
C LEU A 189 -0.17 -5.25 14.96
N ALA A 190 -0.24 -6.20 15.89
CA ALA A 190 0.93 -6.90 16.40
C ALA A 190 1.64 -7.76 15.34
N GLU A 191 0.87 -8.44 14.48
CA GLU A 191 1.42 -9.19 13.35
C GLU A 191 2.03 -8.25 12.30
N PHE A 192 1.37 -7.11 12.02
CA PHE A 192 1.91 -6.07 11.16
C PHE A 192 3.23 -5.50 11.70
N GLU A 193 3.29 -5.14 12.98
CA GLU A 193 4.52 -4.67 13.64
C GLU A 193 5.65 -5.70 13.53
N THR A 194 5.32 -6.99 13.70
CA THR A 194 6.28 -8.10 13.57
C THR A 194 6.87 -8.18 12.16
N GLY A 195 6.05 -8.05 11.12
CA GLY A 195 6.53 -8.05 9.73
C GLY A 195 7.36 -6.80 9.39
N ILE A 196 6.95 -5.62 9.85
CA ILE A 196 7.74 -4.38 9.70
C ILE A 196 9.10 -4.52 10.38
N LYS A 197 9.15 -5.04 11.61
CA LYS A 197 10.41 -5.30 12.31
C LYS A 197 11.31 -6.23 11.49
N LYS A 198 10.77 -7.31 10.94
CA LYS A 198 11.53 -8.25 10.08
C LYS A 198 12.12 -7.55 8.85
N LEU A 199 11.35 -6.69 8.19
CA LEU A 199 11.84 -5.91 7.03
C LEU A 199 12.93 -4.90 7.44
N TYR A 200 12.74 -4.22 8.56
CA TYR A 200 13.75 -3.31 9.14
C TYR A 200 15.07 -4.04 9.48
N ASP A 201 14.97 -5.22 10.11
CA ASP A 201 16.12 -6.09 10.40
C ASP A 201 16.81 -6.58 9.11
N GLN A 202 16.08 -6.60 7.98
CA GLN A 202 16.62 -6.84 6.64
C GLN A 202 17.06 -5.57 5.91
N GLY A 203 17.26 -4.47 6.62
CA GLY A 203 17.86 -3.24 6.07
C GLY A 203 16.86 -2.24 5.49
N ALA A 204 15.55 -2.51 5.49
CA ALA A 204 14.55 -1.53 5.07
C ALA A 204 14.60 -0.27 5.95
N ARG A 205 14.53 0.91 5.35
CA ARG A 205 14.58 2.21 6.07
C ARG A 205 13.49 3.20 5.73
N ASN A 206 12.83 3.09 4.58
CA ASN A 206 11.77 4.03 4.20
C ASN A 206 10.45 3.28 4.10
N PHE A 207 9.54 3.52 5.04
CA PHE A 207 8.25 2.84 5.15
C PHE A 207 7.12 3.82 4.83
N TRP A 208 6.23 3.43 3.92
CA TRP A 208 5.06 4.18 3.49
C TRP A 208 3.82 3.34 3.76
N VAL A 209 3.05 3.72 4.77
CA VAL A 209 1.97 2.90 5.33
C VAL A 209 0.64 3.57 5.08
N HIS A 210 -0.20 2.94 4.27
CA HIS A 210 -1.60 3.32 4.11
C HIS A 210 -2.42 2.79 5.27
N ASN A 211 -3.32 3.63 5.79
CA ASN A 211 -4.42 3.15 6.62
C ASN A 211 -5.55 2.57 5.74
N THR A 212 -6.57 1.99 6.36
CA THR A 212 -7.71 1.42 5.62
C THR A 212 -8.64 2.50 5.09
N GLY A 213 -9.26 2.28 3.93
CA GLY A 213 -10.32 3.15 3.41
C GLY A 213 -11.63 3.06 4.20
N PRO A 214 -12.66 3.84 3.83
CA PRO A 214 -13.98 3.74 4.45
C PRO A 214 -14.69 2.44 4.05
N LEU A 215 -14.44 1.39 4.83
CA LEU A 215 -14.89 0.01 4.53
C LEU A 215 -16.41 -0.12 4.41
N GLY A 216 -17.17 0.71 5.15
CA GLY A 216 -18.63 0.74 5.06
C GLY A 216 -19.14 1.26 3.73
N CYS A 217 -18.30 1.97 2.97
CA CYS A 217 -18.65 2.50 1.65
C CYS A 217 -18.31 1.54 0.50
N LEU A 218 -17.73 0.36 0.79
CA LEU A 218 -17.49 -0.63 -0.24
C LEU A 218 -18.84 -1.14 -0.78
N PRO A 219 -19.07 -1.15 -2.10
CA PRO A 219 -20.34 -1.59 -2.68
C PRO A 219 -20.79 -2.97 -2.19
N GLN A 220 -19.86 -3.92 -2.05
CA GLN A 220 -20.14 -5.25 -1.52
C GLN A 220 -20.66 -5.22 -0.07
N ASN A 221 -20.12 -4.33 0.77
CA ASN A 221 -20.52 -4.21 2.17
C ASN A 221 -21.87 -3.52 2.30
N ILE A 222 -22.13 -2.49 1.46
CA ILE A 222 -23.45 -1.85 1.38
C ILE A 222 -24.50 -2.87 0.96
N ALA A 223 -24.25 -3.64 -0.12
CA ALA A 223 -25.19 -4.64 -0.61
C ALA A 223 -25.50 -5.73 0.43
N LYS A 224 -24.49 -6.13 1.23
CA LYS A 224 -24.64 -7.22 2.21
C LYS A 224 -25.20 -6.77 3.55
N PHE A 225 -24.73 -5.64 4.08
CA PHE A 225 -24.97 -5.20 5.47
C PHE A 225 -25.78 -3.90 5.57
N GLY A 226 -26.01 -3.21 4.45
CA GLY A 226 -26.72 -1.93 4.37
C GLY A 226 -28.22 -2.03 4.09
N THR A 227 -28.85 -3.19 4.34
CA THR A 227 -30.29 -3.40 4.08
C THR A 227 -31.21 -2.68 5.06
N ASP A 228 -30.68 -2.23 6.20
CA ASP A 228 -31.36 -1.44 7.21
C ASP A 228 -30.86 0.01 7.17
N PRO A 229 -31.68 0.98 6.70
CA PRO A 229 -31.29 2.38 6.59
C PRO A 229 -30.81 3.01 7.91
N SER A 230 -31.26 2.49 9.07
CA SER A 230 -30.81 3.00 10.38
C SER A 230 -29.34 2.71 10.69
N LYS A 231 -28.72 1.80 9.94
CA LYS A 231 -27.30 1.42 10.07
C LYS A 231 -26.39 2.16 9.11
N LEU A 232 -26.95 3.00 8.24
CA LEU A 232 -26.19 3.78 7.27
C LEU A 232 -25.85 5.17 7.84
N ASP A 233 -24.66 5.66 7.52
CA ASP A 233 -24.30 7.05 7.78
C ASP A 233 -24.91 8.00 6.74
N SER A 234 -24.64 9.29 6.87
CA SER A 234 -25.19 10.33 5.97
C SER A 234 -24.74 10.19 4.51
N LEU A 235 -23.72 9.39 4.22
CA LEU A 235 -23.24 9.10 2.88
C LEU A 235 -23.78 7.76 2.34
N GLY A 236 -24.64 7.07 3.11
CA GLY A 236 -25.19 5.77 2.73
C GLY A 236 -24.24 4.61 3.00
N CYS A 237 -23.17 4.82 3.77
CA CYS A 237 -22.19 3.78 4.07
C CYS A 237 -22.53 3.04 5.37
N VAL A 238 -22.14 1.78 5.47
CA VAL A 238 -22.41 0.96 6.66
C VAL A 238 -21.61 1.46 7.87
N SER A 239 -22.28 2.06 8.84
CA SER A 239 -21.66 2.81 9.95
C SER A 239 -20.69 1.94 10.78
N ALA A 240 -21.09 0.71 11.13
CA ALA A 240 -20.26 -0.17 11.95
C ALA A 240 -18.91 -0.54 11.29
N HIS A 241 -18.89 -0.66 9.96
CA HIS A 241 -17.65 -0.96 9.23
C HIS A 241 -16.72 0.26 9.19
N ASN A 242 -17.27 1.46 8.96
CA ASN A 242 -16.50 2.71 9.01
C ASN A 242 -15.98 2.99 10.43
N GLN A 243 -16.74 2.66 11.48
CA GLN A 243 -16.29 2.78 12.86
C GLN A 243 -15.13 1.83 13.17
N ALA A 244 -15.21 0.56 12.77
CA ALA A 244 -14.11 -0.38 12.95
C ALA A 244 -12.85 0.03 12.17
N ALA A 245 -13.01 0.52 10.93
CA ALA A 245 -11.92 1.07 10.13
C ALA A 245 -11.24 2.25 10.83
N ASN A 246 -12.02 3.20 11.37
CA ASN A 246 -11.49 4.33 12.13
C ASN A 246 -10.73 3.89 13.39
N LEU A 247 -11.26 2.94 14.16
CA LEU A 247 -10.58 2.40 15.35
C LEU A 247 -9.26 1.71 14.99
N PHE A 248 -9.23 0.99 13.87
CA PHE A 248 -7.99 0.40 13.34
C PHE A 248 -7.01 1.50 12.92
N ASN A 249 -7.47 2.49 12.15
CA ASN A 249 -6.64 3.57 11.63
C ASN A 249 -6.01 4.43 12.75
N ILE A 250 -6.75 4.71 13.82
CA ILE A 250 -6.23 5.40 15.01
C ILE A 250 -5.09 4.60 15.65
N GLN A 251 -5.31 3.29 15.88
CA GLN A 251 -4.30 2.43 16.51
C GLN A 251 -3.09 2.19 15.58
N LEU A 252 -3.31 2.09 14.26
CA LEU A 252 -2.23 2.01 13.28
C LEU A 252 -1.39 3.29 13.28
N HIS A 253 -2.01 4.47 13.34
CA HIS A 253 -1.28 5.73 13.42
C HIS A 253 -0.41 5.82 14.68
N VAL A 254 -0.94 5.39 15.84
CA VAL A 254 -0.17 5.28 17.09
C VAL A 254 1.00 4.31 16.93
N LEU A 255 0.77 3.14 16.32
CA LEU A 255 1.82 2.14 16.07
C LEU A 255 2.91 2.70 15.14
N VAL A 256 2.55 3.35 14.04
CA VAL A 256 3.52 3.95 13.10
C VAL A 256 4.34 5.04 13.80
N THR A 257 3.70 5.87 14.62
CA THR A 257 4.40 6.90 15.42
C THR A 257 5.37 6.28 16.42
N LYS A 258 4.97 5.18 17.09
CA LYS A 258 5.84 4.41 17.98
C LYS A 258 7.04 3.84 17.22
N MET A 259 6.83 3.25 16.04
CA MET A 259 7.91 2.69 15.23
C MET A 259 8.88 3.77 14.73
N GLN A 260 8.39 4.94 14.34
CA GLN A 260 9.22 6.09 13.98
C GLN A 260 10.13 6.54 15.14
N ALA A 261 9.62 6.50 16.38
CA ALA A 261 10.41 6.84 17.56
C ALA A 261 11.41 5.73 17.93
N GLN A 262 11.08 4.47 17.68
CA GLN A 262 11.91 3.30 18.00
C GLN A 262 13.06 3.09 17.01
N TYR A 263 12.85 3.37 15.72
CA TYR A 263 13.82 3.17 14.65
C TYR A 263 14.34 4.51 14.13
N SER A 264 15.32 5.08 14.84
CA SER A 264 15.81 6.43 14.60
C SER A 264 16.54 6.64 13.27
N ASP A 265 16.98 5.56 12.61
CA ASP A 265 17.60 5.56 11.28
C ASP A 265 16.61 5.24 10.15
N ALA A 266 15.32 5.08 10.46
CA ALA A 266 14.25 4.82 9.49
C ALA A 266 13.23 5.96 9.42
N ASN A 267 12.62 6.12 8.25
CA ASN A 267 11.54 7.04 7.97
C ASN A 267 10.23 6.28 7.84
N PHE A 268 9.18 6.76 8.49
CA PHE A 268 7.82 6.23 8.44
C PHE A 268 6.87 7.34 8.01
N THR A 269 6.22 7.14 6.86
CA THR A 269 5.18 8.03 6.35
C THR A 269 3.84 7.30 6.47
N HIS A 270 2.91 7.88 7.22
CA HIS A 270 1.54 7.38 7.34
C HIS A 270 0.62 8.15 6.38
N ILE A 271 -0.17 7.44 5.58
CA ILE A 271 -1.12 8.02 4.64
C ILE A 271 -2.55 7.73 5.09
N ASP A 272 -3.33 8.80 5.22
CA ASP A 272 -4.74 8.74 5.60
C ASP A 272 -5.65 8.50 4.38
N ILE A 273 -5.63 7.28 3.87
CA ILE A 273 -6.49 6.81 2.78
C ILE A 273 -7.97 6.91 3.15
N PHE A 274 -8.33 6.70 4.43
CA PHE A 274 -9.71 6.88 4.89
C PHE A 274 -10.24 8.27 4.57
N THR A 275 -9.52 9.30 4.98
CA THR A 275 -9.94 10.69 4.74
C THR A 275 -9.91 11.04 3.27
N ILE A 276 -8.88 10.62 2.51
CA ILE A 276 -8.79 10.87 1.07
C ILE A 276 -10.00 10.28 0.33
N LYS A 277 -10.31 9.00 0.57
CA LYS A 277 -11.44 8.32 -0.08
C LYS A 277 -12.79 8.85 0.41
N SER A 278 -12.92 9.17 1.70
CA SER A 278 -14.15 9.78 2.24
C SER A 278 -14.43 11.15 1.63
N ASN A 279 -13.38 11.95 1.40
CA ASN A 279 -13.52 13.24 0.73
C ASN A 279 -13.97 13.08 -0.72
N LEU A 280 -13.37 12.12 -1.45
CA LEU A 280 -13.79 11.77 -2.81
C LEU A 280 -15.27 11.38 -2.85
N ILE A 281 -15.73 10.51 -1.96
CA ILE A 281 -17.13 10.07 -1.88
C ILE A 281 -18.05 11.26 -1.57
N ALA A 282 -17.71 12.08 -0.58
CA ALA A 282 -18.53 13.22 -0.18
C ALA A 282 -18.57 14.34 -1.24
N ASN A 283 -17.55 14.43 -2.11
CA ASN A 283 -17.40 15.48 -3.10
C ASN A 283 -17.31 14.93 -4.53
N TYR A 284 -17.93 13.78 -4.82
CA TYR A 284 -17.74 13.04 -6.07
C TYR A 284 -17.89 13.93 -7.32
N SER A 285 -18.85 14.86 -7.33
CA SER A 285 -19.11 15.78 -8.44
C SER A 285 -17.95 16.71 -8.81
N LYS A 286 -16.97 16.89 -7.92
CA LYS A 286 -15.74 17.67 -8.21
C LYS A 286 -14.67 16.84 -8.94
N TYR A 287 -14.79 15.51 -8.92
CA TYR A 287 -13.77 14.59 -9.38
C TYR A 287 -14.15 13.81 -10.65
N GLY A 288 -15.36 14.03 -11.17
CA GLY A 288 -15.89 13.39 -12.38
C GLY A 288 -17.00 12.41 -12.06
#